data_AF-A0A9P1F438-F1
#
_entry.id   AF-A0A9P1F438-F1
#
_cell.length_a   1.000
_cell.length_b   1.000
_cell.length_c   1.000
_cell.angle_alpha   90.00
_cell.angle_beta   90.00
_cell.angle_gamma   90.00
#
_symmetry.space_group_name_H-M   'P 1'
#
loop_
_entity.id
_entity.type
_entity.pdbx_description
1 polymer ?
#
loop_
_entity_poly.entity_id
_entity_poly.type
_entity_poly.pdbx_seq_one_letter_code
_entity_poly.pdbx_strand_id
1 'polypeptide(L)'
;MALTSDRINPTGLGPENMARYKWRAALYLEPFDPQNPPKIEALLKTQAHVFFCYGESDIKLNRELNRFSYALEDARQPLTEKLNDDLTEWAHIRENACTVRCRANYDKNLAAVLKCAVDIKRYTLYLSTQITELQPPP
;
A
#
# COMPACT_ATOMS: atom_id res chain seq x y z
N MET A 1 -35.56 22.67 -12.34
CA MET A 1 -34.13 22.81 -12.06
C MET A 1 -33.90 22.29 -10.65
N ALA A 2 -33.30 21.10 -10.52
CA ALA A 2 -32.87 20.54 -9.26
C ALA A 2 -31.53 19.85 -9.52
N LEU A 3 -30.46 20.43 -8.98
CA LEU A 3 -29.11 19.87 -8.96
C LEU A 3 -29.11 18.72 -7.97
N THR A 4 -29.18 17.49 -8.46
CA THR A 4 -28.94 16.31 -7.62
C THR A 4 -27.45 16.22 -7.36
N SER A 5 -27.08 16.53 -6.12
CA SER A 5 -25.81 16.27 -5.45
C SER A 5 -25.10 15.03 -6.02
N ASP A 6 -24.07 15.29 -6.82
CA ASP A 6 -22.98 14.34 -7.03
C ASP A 6 -22.33 14.10 -5.65
N ARG A 7 -22.81 13.05 -4.97
CA ARG A 7 -22.08 12.46 -3.85
C ARG A 7 -20.83 11.83 -4.43
N ILE A 8 -19.76 12.62 -4.51
CA ILE A 8 -18.40 12.09 -4.57
C ILE A 8 -18.24 11.25 -3.32
N ASN A 9 -18.25 9.93 -3.50
CA ASN A 9 -18.03 8.96 -2.44
C ASN A 9 -16.55 9.09 -2.02
N PRO A 10 -16.22 9.62 -0.82
CA PRO A 10 -14.83 9.88 -0.44
C PRO A 10 -14.03 8.61 -0.13
N THR A 11 -14.67 7.44 -0.18
CA THR A 11 -14.12 6.16 0.26
C THR A 11 -14.07 5.16 -0.89
N GLY A 12 -13.47 5.51 -2.03
CA GLY A 12 -13.13 4.58 -3.12
C GLY A 12 -12.23 3.38 -2.74
N LEU A 13 -12.14 3.04 -1.45
CA LEU A 13 -11.52 1.89 -0.82
C LEU A 13 -12.53 0.76 -0.55
N GLY A 14 -13.62 0.69 -1.32
CA GLY A 14 -14.58 -0.42 -1.26
C GLY A 14 -13.97 -1.75 -1.77
N PRO A 15 -14.33 -2.90 -1.15
CA PRO A 15 -13.82 -4.23 -1.51
C PRO A 15 -14.21 -4.69 -2.92
N GLU A 16 -15.09 -3.97 -3.61
CA GLU A 16 -15.56 -4.25 -4.95
C GLU A 16 -14.49 -4.08 -6.06
N ASN A 17 -13.35 -3.45 -5.75
CA ASN A 17 -12.17 -3.45 -6.62
C ASN A 17 -11.07 -4.46 -6.21
N MET A 18 -11.19 -5.09 -5.02
CA MET A 18 -10.23 -6.10 -4.54
C MET A 18 -10.30 -7.42 -5.34
N ALA A 19 -11.41 -7.66 -6.04
CA ALA A 19 -11.60 -8.87 -6.86
C ALA A 19 -10.66 -8.94 -8.09
N ARG A 20 -9.97 -7.84 -8.46
CA ARG A 20 -9.03 -7.83 -9.60
C ARG A 20 -7.62 -8.32 -9.27
N TYR A 21 -7.28 -8.55 -8.00
CA TYR A 21 -5.98 -9.09 -7.61
C TYR A 21 -6.10 -10.52 -7.07
N LYS A 22 -6.67 -11.43 -7.88
CA LYS A 22 -6.43 -12.87 -7.73
C LYS A 22 -4.96 -13.17 -8.04
N TRP A 23 -4.05 -12.98 -7.09
CA TRP A 23 -2.72 -13.58 -7.15
C TRP A 23 -2.59 -14.65 -6.07
N ARG A 24 -3.09 -15.84 -6.43
CA ARG A 24 -2.58 -17.11 -5.90
C ARG A 24 -1.18 -17.30 -6.47
N ALA A 25 -0.18 -17.21 -5.61
CA ALA A 25 0.78 -18.29 -5.39
C ALA A 25 1.52 -17.94 -4.10
N ALA A 26 1.27 -18.71 -3.04
CA ALA A 26 2.30 -18.93 -2.04
C ALA A 26 3.43 -19.67 -2.77
N LEU A 27 4.26 -18.93 -3.50
CA LEU A 27 5.56 -19.42 -3.92
C LEU A 27 6.32 -19.66 -2.61
N TYR A 28 6.72 -20.91 -2.36
CA TYR A 28 7.72 -21.23 -1.35
C TYR A 28 9.04 -20.61 -1.80
N LEU A 29 9.15 -19.29 -1.65
CA LEU A 29 10.36 -18.55 -1.86
C LEU A 29 11.27 -18.81 -0.67
N GLU A 30 12.58 -18.86 -0.93
CA GLU A 30 13.53 -19.00 0.17
C GLU A 30 13.31 -17.87 1.18
N PRO A 31 13.32 -18.18 2.49
CA PRO A 31 13.18 -17.16 3.50
C PRO A 31 14.27 -16.10 3.34
N PHE A 32 13.86 -14.84 3.50
CA PHE A 32 14.78 -13.72 3.55
C PHE A 32 15.68 -13.87 4.79
N ASP A 33 16.98 -14.08 4.59
CA ASP A 33 17.97 -14.06 5.67
C ASP A 33 18.62 -12.67 5.72
N PRO A 34 18.22 -11.81 6.68
CA PRO A 34 18.74 -10.45 6.79
C PRO A 34 20.24 -10.40 7.16
N GLN A 35 20.83 -11.51 7.62
CA GLN A 35 22.24 -11.58 8.02
C GLN A 35 23.19 -11.89 6.86
N ASN A 36 22.66 -12.09 5.64
CA ASN A 36 23.45 -12.42 4.45
C ASN A 36 23.17 -11.46 3.28
N PRO A 37 23.79 -10.27 3.25
CA PRO A 37 23.57 -9.26 2.20
C PRO A 37 23.77 -9.76 0.76
N PRO A 38 24.81 -10.56 0.44
CA PRO A 38 24.97 -11.14 -0.89
C PRO A 38 23.78 -12.01 -1.33
N LYS A 39 23.22 -12.79 -0.39
CA LYS A 39 22.04 -13.61 -0.66
C LYS A 39 20.82 -12.74 -0.94
N ILE A 40 20.62 -11.68 -0.17
CA ILE A 40 19.54 -10.70 -0.39
C ILE A 40 19.65 -10.10 -1.79
N GLU A 41 20.84 -9.65 -2.19
CA GLU A 41 21.06 -9.06 -3.51
C GLU A 41 20.72 -10.06 -4.64
N ALA A 42 21.12 -11.32 -4.48
CA ALA A 42 20.79 -12.37 -5.44
C ALA A 42 19.28 -12.60 -5.55
N LEU A 43 18.56 -12.65 -4.42
CA LEU A 43 17.10 -12.81 -4.42
C LEU A 43 16.41 -11.62 -5.09
N LEU A 44 16.86 -10.40 -4.83
CA LEU A 44 16.31 -9.16 -5.41
C LEU A 44 16.59 -9.00 -6.92
N LYS A 45 17.44 -9.84 -7.51
CA LYS A 45 17.59 -9.95 -8.98
C LYS A 45 16.53 -10.86 -9.61
N THR A 46 15.79 -11.62 -8.82
CA THR A 46 14.74 -12.53 -9.32
C THR A 46 13.38 -11.85 -9.35
N GLN A 47 12.68 -11.96 -10.48
CA GLN A 47 11.35 -11.37 -10.67
C GLN A 47 10.34 -11.85 -9.63
N ALA A 48 10.40 -13.13 -9.25
CA ALA A 48 9.51 -13.73 -8.26
C ALA A 48 9.64 -13.08 -6.88
N HIS A 49 10.87 -12.88 -6.37
CA HIS A 49 11.07 -12.25 -5.07
C HIS A 49 10.73 -10.76 -5.09
N VAL A 50 11.02 -10.05 -6.18
CA VAL A 50 10.64 -8.63 -6.30
C VAL A 50 9.12 -8.45 -6.23
N PHE A 51 8.36 -9.27 -6.95
CA PHE A 51 6.89 -9.22 -6.91
C PHE A 51 6.33 -9.68 -5.56
N PHE A 52 6.97 -10.66 -4.93
CA PHE A 52 6.62 -11.06 -3.57
C PHE A 52 6.84 -9.93 -2.55
N CYS A 53 8.00 -9.25 -2.59
CA CYS A 53 8.28 -8.11 -1.72
C CYS A 53 7.26 -6.97 -1.90
N TYR A 54 6.87 -6.68 -3.15
CA TYR A 54 5.81 -5.73 -3.44
C TYR A 54 4.48 -6.19 -2.84
N GLY A 55 4.07 -7.44 -3.10
CA GLY A 55 2.80 -8.00 -2.62
C GLY A 55 2.68 -7.98 -1.10
N GLU A 56 3.74 -8.38 -0.39
CA GLU A 56 3.81 -8.31 1.08
C GLU A 56 3.64 -6.87 1.59
N SER A 57 4.22 -5.90 0.89
CA SER A 57 4.11 -4.48 1.27
C SER A 57 2.68 -3.98 1.07
N ASP A 58 2.03 -4.32 -0.06
CA ASP A 58 0.65 -3.91 -0.34
C ASP A 58 -0.36 -4.58 0.59
N ILE A 59 -0.15 -5.85 0.96
CA ILE A 59 -1.00 -6.52 1.98
C ILE A 59 -0.91 -5.79 3.32
N LYS A 60 0.29 -5.39 3.75
CA LYS A 60 0.47 -4.63 4.99
C LYS A 60 -0.18 -3.26 4.91
N LEU A 61 -0.01 -2.54 3.80
CA LEU A 61 -0.67 -1.26 3.58
C LEU A 61 -2.19 -1.36 3.67
N ASN A 62 -2.81 -2.37 3.02
CA ASN A 62 -4.26 -2.57 3.10
C ASN A 62 -4.74 -2.84 4.54
N ARG A 63 -3.95 -3.55 5.35
CA ARG A 63 -4.27 -3.75 6.77
C ARG A 63 -4.20 -2.46 7.56
N GLU A 64 -3.17 -1.63 7.33
CA GLU A 64 -3.03 -0.33 8.00
C GLU A 64 -4.10 0.68 7.57
N LEU A 65 -4.49 0.71 6.28
CA LEU A 65 -5.62 1.54 5.82
C LEU A 65 -6.91 1.21 6.58
N ASN A 66 -7.21 -0.09 6.74
CA ASN A 66 -8.38 -0.50 7.52
C ASN A 66 -8.27 -0.09 8.99
N ARG A 67 -7.10 -0.24 9.62
CA ARG A 67 -6.85 0.18 11.01
C ARG A 67 -7.02 1.68 11.18
N PHE A 68 -6.51 2.47 10.23
CA PHE A 68 -6.64 3.92 10.24
C PHE A 68 -8.09 4.36 10.13
N SER A 69 -8.89 3.74 9.26
CA SER A 69 -10.34 3.99 9.20
C SER A 69 -11.02 3.74 10.55
N TYR A 70 -10.72 2.61 11.20
CA TYR A 70 -11.27 2.33 12.53
C TYR A 70 -10.79 3.32 13.60
N ALA A 71 -9.53 3.76 13.56
CA ALA A 71 -8.99 4.74 14.50
C ALA A 71 -9.67 6.10 14.37
N LEU A 72 -9.96 6.55 13.14
CA LEU A 72 -10.72 7.78 12.89
C LEU A 72 -12.15 7.68 13.42
N GLU A 73 -12.83 6.56 13.17
CA GLU A 73 -14.19 6.32 13.66
C GLU A 73 -14.26 6.30 15.19
N ASP A 74 -13.31 5.61 15.84
CA ASP A 74 -13.22 5.49 17.29
C ASP A 74 -12.90 6.84 17.97
N ALA A 75 -11.92 7.57 17.43
CA ALA A 75 -11.57 8.91 17.90
C ALA A 75 -12.65 9.96 17.58
N ARG A 76 -13.63 9.62 16.74
CA ARG A 76 -14.67 10.51 16.20
C ARG A 76 -14.09 11.79 15.59
N GLN A 77 -12.88 11.70 15.05
CA GLN A 77 -12.18 12.85 14.50
C GLN A 77 -12.50 12.98 13.00
N PRO A 78 -12.96 14.15 12.53
CA PRO A 78 -13.00 14.43 11.10
C PRO A 78 -11.56 14.54 10.57
N LEU A 79 -11.37 14.23 9.29
CA LEU A 79 -10.10 14.49 8.61
C LEU A 79 -9.84 16.00 8.59
N THR A 80 -8.64 16.39 8.99
CA THR A 80 -8.15 17.76 8.75
C THR A 80 -7.85 17.93 7.26
N GLU A 81 -7.91 19.17 6.76
CA GLU A 81 -7.58 19.49 5.37
C GLU A 81 -6.16 18.99 5.01
N LYS A 82 -5.18 19.28 5.86
CA LYS A 82 -3.81 18.80 5.70
C LYS A 82 -3.72 17.28 5.60
N LEU A 83 -4.36 16.55 6.53
CA LEU A 83 -4.34 15.10 6.53
C LEU A 83 -5.03 14.52 5.27
N ASN A 84 -6.11 15.16 4.82
CA ASN A 84 -6.78 14.77 3.58
C ASN A 84 -5.89 14.98 2.34
N ASP A 85 -5.15 16.08 2.28
CA ASP A 85 -4.20 16.35 1.20
C ASP A 85 -3.06 15.32 1.20
N ASP A 86 -2.47 15.06 2.36
CA ASP A 86 -1.41 14.06 2.53
C ASP A 86 -1.90 12.66 2.09
N LEU A 87 -3.10 12.25 2.51
CA LEU A 87 -3.70 10.97 2.11
C LEU A 87 -3.98 10.89 0.61
N THR A 88 -4.36 12.02 -0.01
CA THR A 88 -4.59 12.12 -1.46
C THR A 88 -3.27 11.95 -2.22
N GLU A 89 -2.20 12.61 -1.79
CA GLU A 89 -0.86 12.42 -2.36
C GLU A 89 -0.40 10.96 -2.24
N TRP A 90 -0.55 10.36 -1.06
CA TRP A 90 -0.20 8.96 -0.85
C TRP A 90 -1.04 7.99 -1.69
N ALA A 91 -2.32 8.29 -1.91
CA ALA A 91 -3.18 7.50 -2.80
C ALA A 91 -2.68 7.53 -4.25
N HIS A 92 -2.25 8.69 -4.75
CA HIS A 92 -1.65 8.82 -6.08
C HIS A 92 -0.32 8.05 -6.19
N ILE A 93 0.54 8.12 -5.16
CA ILE A 93 1.78 7.35 -5.12
C ILE A 93 1.49 5.85 -5.20
N ARG A 94 0.50 5.37 -4.43
CA ARG A 94 0.07 3.97 -4.45
C ARG A 94 -0.48 3.55 -5.83
N GLU A 95 -1.29 4.38 -6.47
CA GLU A 95 -1.84 4.11 -7.79
C GLU A 95 -0.74 3.99 -8.85
N ASN A 96 0.23 4.91 -8.82
CA ASN A 96 1.40 4.84 -9.69
C ASN A 96 2.22 3.57 -9.42
N ALA A 97 2.43 3.20 -8.15
CA ALA A 97 3.11 1.97 -7.76
C ALA A 97 2.43 0.71 -8.34
N CYS A 98 1.10 0.64 -8.28
CA CYS A 98 0.32 -0.44 -8.88
C CYS A 98 0.52 -0.50 -10.40
N THR A 99 0.52 0.65 -11.06
CA THR A 99 0.74 0.74 -12.51
C THR A 99 2.13 0.25 -12.91
N VAL A 100 3.17 0.70 -12.22
CA VAL A 100 4.56 0.24 -12.43
C VAL A 100 4.67 -1.27 -12.24
N ARG A 101 4.08 -1.82 -11.16
CA ARG A 101 4.08 -3.25 -10.89
C ARG A 101 3.37 -4.05 -11.98
N CYS A 102 2.26 -3.56 -12.54
CA CYS A 102 1.55 -4.22 -13.63
C CYS A 102 2.38 -4.23 -14.93
N ARG A 103 3.03 -3.10 -15.26
CA ARG A 103 3.87 -2.96 -16.46
C ARG A 103 5.16 -3.75 -16.40
N ALA A 104 5.68 -4.02 -15.20
CA ALA A 104 6.94 -4.76 -15.02
C ALA A 104 6.94 -6.19 -15.59
N ASN A 105 5.77 -6.78 -15.85
CA ASN A 105 5.67 -8.05 -16.58
C ASN A 105 6.17 -7.94 -18.04
N TYR A 106 6.08 -6.76 -18.64
CA TYR A 106 6.49 -6.47 -20.02
C TYR A 106 7.86 -5.81 -20.04
N ASP A 107 8.03 -4.75 -19.26
CA ASP A 107 9.22 -3.88 -19.31
C ASP A 107 10.41 -4.47 -18.54
N LYS A 108 10.19 -5.50 -17.71
CA LYS A 108 11.18 -6.18 -16.85
C LYS A 108 11.97 -5.22 -15.93
N ASN A 109 11.44 -4.03 -15.66
CA ASN A 109 12.08 -3.04 -14.79
C ASN A 109 11.86 -3.38 -13.31
N LEU A 110 12.61 -4.37 -12.81
CA LEU A 110 12.50 -4.84 -11.42
C LEU A 110 12.92 -3.79 -10.40
N ALA A 111 13.87 -2.92 -10.75
CA ALA A 111 14.33 -1.83 -9.87
C ALA A 111 13.20 -0.83 -9.58
N ALA A 112 12.39 -0.49 -10.60
CA ALA A 112 11.22 0.36 -10.41
C ALA A 112 10.19 -0.28 -9.48
N VAL A 113 9.97 -1.60 -9.59
CA VAL A 113 9.04 -2.32 -8.69
C VAL A 113 9.54 -2.34 -7.26
N LEU A 114 10.84 -2.52 -7.04
CA LEU A 114 11.43 -2.42 -5.70
C LEU A 114 11.29 -1.02 -5.11
N LYS A 115 11.48 0.03 -5.92
CA LYS A 115 11.22 1.41 -5.50
C LYS A 115 9.75 1.58 -5.08
N CYS A 116 8.81 1.08 -5.88
CA CYS A 116 7.40 1.11 -5.54
C CYS A 116 7.07 0.33 -4.25
N ALA A 117 7.72 -0.80 -4.00
CA ALA A 117 7.57 -1.54 -2.75
C ALA A 117 8.06 -0.72 -1.53
N VAL A 118 9.12 0.09 -1.69
CA VAL A 118 9.58 1.02 -0.66
C VAL A 118 8.57 2.14 -0.43
N ASP A 119 8.02 2.72 -1.50
CA ASP A 119 7.01 3.79 -1.39
C ASP A 119 5.74 3.31 -0.66
N ILE A 120 5.29 2.08 -0.94
CA ILE A 120 4.16 1.44 -0.21
C ILE A 120 4.49 1.25 1.28
N LYS A 121 5.72 0.83 1.62
CA LYS A 121 6.15 0.71 3.03
C LYS A 121 6.18 2.06 3.74
N ARG A 122 6.60 3.13 3.05
CA ARG A 122 6.58 4.49 3.60
C ARG A 122 5.16 4.95 3.89
N TYR A 123 4.22 4.68 2.99
CA TYR A 123 2.82 4.98 3.24
C TYR A 123 2.26 4.17 4.42
N THR A 124 2.62 2.88 4.51
CA THR A 124 2.25 2.04 5.65
C THR A 124 2.74 2.65 6.97
N LEU A 125 4.01 3.09 7.01
CA LEU A 125 4.59 3.75 8.19
C LEU A 125 3.87 5.06 8.52
N TYR A 126 3.59 5.89 7.51
CA TYR A 126 2.83 7.13 7.68
C TYR A 126 1.49 6.87 8.37
N LEU A 127 0.70 5.90 7.89
CA LEU A 127 -0.58 5.52 8.50
C LEU A 127 -0.39 5.03 9.94
N SER A 128 0.61 4.20 10.22
CA SER A 128 0.87 3.73 11.58
C SER A 128 1.21 4.89 12.53
N THR A 129 1.94 5.91 12.06
CA THR A 129 2.18 7.13 12.84
C THR A 129 0.87 7.87 13.11
N GLN A 130 0.03 8.07 12.09
CA GLN A 130 -1.26 8.75 12.26
C GLN A 130 -2.21 7.98 13.20
N ILE A 131 -2.24 6.65 13.12
CA ILE A 131 -3.00 5.81 14.07
C ILE A 131 -2.51 6.02 15.50
N THR A 132 -1.19 6.04 15.72
CA THR A 132 -0.61 6.22 17.06
C THR A 132 -0.95 7.60 17.63
N GLU A 133 -1.03 8.62 16.79
CA GLU A 133 -1.46 9.98 17.19
C GLU A 133 -2.96 10.04 17.54
N LEU A 134 -3.79 9.29 16.82
CA LEU A 134 -5.24 9.20 17.09
C LEU A 134 -5.57 8.35 18.32
N GLN A 135 -4.80 7.29 18.56
CA GLN A 135 -5.00 6.32 19.63
C GLN A 135 -3.68 6.10 20.40
N PRO A 136 -3.25 7.08 21.22
CA PRO A 136 -2.04 6.92 22.02
C PRO A 136 -2.20 5.74 23.01
N PRO A 137 -1.13 4.97 23.28
CA PRO A 137 -1.19 3.90 24.25
C PRO A 137 -1.59 4.43 25.64
N PRO A 138 -2.36 3.64 26.43
CA PRO A 138 -2.84 4.04 27.75
C PRO A 138 -1.74 4.26 28.78
#